data_AF-A0AAJ8LDU7-F1
#
_entry.id   AF-A0AAJ8LDU7-F1
#
_cell.length_a   1.000
_cell.length_b   1.000
_cell.length_c   1.000
_cell.angle_alpha   90.00
_cell.angle_beta   90.00
_cell.angle_gamma   90.00
#
_symmetry.space_group_name_H-M   'P 1'
#
loop_
_entity.id
_entity.type
_entity.pdbx_description
1 polymer ?
#
loop_
_entity_poly.entity_id
_entity_poly.type
_entity_poly.pdbx_seq_one_letter_code
_entity_poly.pdbx_strand_id
1 'polypeptide(L)'
;MGFASKLAQANAIAGATGLMSNKPPGASYGAQGGYGVAQASSPYGAPPSQPGQYGSQPGQYGQSPAPGQYGGRPGAAPGGYGQQPSSYGQQPSSYGQQPQSQYGAQSSPYGQQAQQSSPYGAPGGYGQQPGAAPGGGGGGGVNAQYVAQLLSQCVRDQHLDAFYPPGSLDSIAQRVVQSGALQQLASNWKLPVELASDLVKIALFDVVVLIDDSGSMAFEQNGERIEDLKMILGKIAFACSLFDHDGIQVRFLNSQLQGNNINNEQAALQLVSQVKFSGLTPLGTSLEQKILQPLLLGPARSNALQKPLLIIAITDGAPAGESSDKIVQVISSANQELQRSRYGPDAVSYQLSQVGNDKSAQKFLSSLDDHPTIGSLIDQTMDYEFEQEQMKVKTGEDLSPEMWLMKLLLGPIDTSYDSKDESNAPPRRY
;
A
#
# COMPACT_ATOMS: atom_id res chain seq x y z
N MET A 1 20.60 6.43 9.39
CA MET A 1 21.23 6.89 8.13
C MET A 1 20.09 7.31 7.21
N GLY A 2 20.11 8.51 6.62
CA GLY A 2 19.06 8.94 5.68
C GLY A 2 19.22 8.30 4.29
N PHE A 3 18.19 8.38 3.45
CA PHE A 3 18.15 7.69 2.17
C PHE A 3 19.35 8.00 1.26
N ALA A 4 19.75 9.28 1.12
CA ALA A 4 20.87 9.67 0.28
C ALA A 4 22.19 8.98 0.66
N SER A 5 22.45 8.79 1.96
CA SER A 5 23.63 8.06 2.43
C SER A 5 23.53 6.56 2.16
N LYS A 6 22.33 5.97 2.28
CA LYS A 6 22.08 4.57 1.90
C LYS A 6 22.28 4.35 0.41
N LEU A 7 21.87 5.32 -0.41
CA LEU A 7 22.05 5.32 -1.86
C LEU A 7 23.53 5.39 -2.24
N ALA A 8 24.29 6.32 -1.66
CA ALA A 8 25.74 6.41 -1.86
C ALA A 8 26.46 5.12 -1.44
N GLN A 9 26.03 4.50 -0.33
CA GLN A 9 26.54 3.20 0.10
C GLN A 9 26.25 2.09 -0.92
N ALA A 10 25.02 2.03 -1.45
CA ALA A 10 24.64 1.06 -2.48
C ALA A 10 25.51 1.22 -3.74
N ASN A 11 25.70 2.46 -4.21
CA ASN A 11 26.48 2.76 -5.41
C ASN A 11 27.97 2.45 -5.22
N ALA A 12 28.54 2.75 -4.05
CA ALA A 12 29.92 2.40 -3.73
C ALA A 12 30.16 0.89 -3.78
N ILE A 13 29.22 0.10 -3.25
CA ILE A 13 29.32 -1.37 -3.26
C ILE A 13 29.11 -1.93 -4.67
N ALA A 14 28.14 -1.40 -5.43
CA ALA A 14 27.90 -1.79 -6.82
C ALA A 14 29.12 -1.51 -7.71
N GLY A 15 29.75 -0.34 -7.55
CA GLY A 15 30.98 0.03 -8.26
C GLY A 15 32.18 -0.86 -7.89
N ALA A 16 32.29 -1.28 -6.64
CA ALA A 16 33.36 -2.17 -6.17
C ALA A 16 33.18 -3.63 -6.64
N THR A 17 31.95 -4.07 -6.90
CA THR A 17 31.60 -5.47 -7.23
C THR A 17 31.35 -5.71 -8.71
N GLY A 18 31.34 -4.66 -9.56
CA GLY A 18 31.09 -4.79 -11.00
C GLY A 18 29.65 -5.22 -11.35
N LEU A 19 28.70 -5.04 -10.45
CA LEU A 19 27.33 -5.59 -10.55
C LEU A 19 26.33 -4.74 -11.36
N MET A 20 26.75 -3.66 -12.03
CA MET A 20 25.80 -2.81 -12.75
C MET A 20 25.31 -3.45 -14.06
N SER A 21 24.05 -3.90 -14.04
CA SER A 21 23.19 -3.88 -15.22
C SER A 21 22.30 -2.66 -15.10
N ASN A 22 22.54 -1.63 -15.92
CA ASN A 22 21.73 -0.40 -15.97
C ASN A 22 20.40 -0.61 -16.69
N LYS A 23 19.76 -1.76 -16.51
CA LYS A 23 18.48 -2.07 -17.14
C LYS A 23 17.65 -2.94 -16.19
N PRO A 24 16.42 -2.53 -15.82
CA PRO A 24 15.49 -3.50 -15.25
C PRO A 24 15.30 -4.64 -16.27
N PRO A 25 15.40 -5.92 -15.87
CA PRO A 25 15.17 -7.03 -16.79
C PRO A 25 13.69 -7.03 -17.23
N GLY A 26 13.38 -6.35 -18.35
CA GLY A 26 12.02 -6.31 -18.91
C GLY A 26 11.67 -5.07 -19.76
N ALA A 27 12.34 -3.93 -19.61
CA ALA A 27 11.95 -2.72 -20.35
C ALA A 27 12.25 -2.84 -21.87
N SER A 28 11.20 -2.70 -22.69
CA SER A 28 11.28 -2.61 -24.15
C SER A 28 11.29 -1.14 -24.56
N TYR A 29 12.42 -0.66 -25.06
CA TYR A 29 12.53 0.73 -25.52
C TYR A 29 11.69 0.95 -26.79
N GLY A 30 10.76 1.92 -26.73
CA GLY A 30 10.38 2.70 -27.88
C GLY A 30 11.58 3.56 -28.32
N ALA A 31 12.11 3.30 -29.50
CA ALA A 31 13.22 4.07 -30.06
C ALA A 31 12.79 5.53 -30.31
N GLN A 32 13.38 6.49 -29.58
CA GLN A 32 13.37 7.90 -29.97
C GLN A 32 14.64 8.21 -30.78
N GLY A 33 14.43 8.64 -32.03
CA GLY A 33 15.48 9.00 -32.97
C GLY A 33 16.32 10.18 -32.49
N GLY A 34 17.64 10.00 -32.56
CA GLY A 34 18.62 11.03 -32.23
C GLY A 34 18.62 12.17 -33.24
N TYR A 35 18.60 13.40 -32.72
CA TYR A 35 18.92 14.62 -33.46
C TYR A 35 20.44 14.72 -33.61
N GLY A 36 20.94 14.31 -34.78
CA GLY A 36 22.31 14.57 -35.22
C GLY A 36 22.40 15.87 -36.00
N VAL A 37 23.14 16.85 -35.47
CA VAL A 37 23.58 18.05 -36.18
C VAL A 37 24.70 17.64 -37.15
N ALA A 38 24.53 17.89 -38.45
CA ALA A 38 25.63 17.86 -39.41
C ALA A 38 25.42 18.86 -40.55
N GLN A 39 26.54 19.46 -40.93
CA GLN A 39 26.74 20.70 -41.66
C GLN A 39 26.77 20.49 -43.19
N ALA A 40 26.42 21.54 -43.92
CA ALA A 40 26.22 21.72 -45.36
C ALA A 40 27.13 20.95 -46.37
N SER A 41 26.51 20.52 -47.49
CA SER A 41 26.99 20.79 -48.87
C SER A 41 25.93 20.41 -49.93
N SER A 42 25.55 21.41 -50.76
CA SER A 42 24.89 21.28 -52.08
C SER A 42 25.99 21.15 -53.17
N PRO A 43 25.74 20.79 -54.46
CA PRO A 43 24.53 21.09 -55.27
C PRO A 43 24.09 20.02 -56.31
N TYR A 44 22.88 20.19 -56.88
CA TYR A 44 22.59 20.30 -58.34
C TYR A 44 21.10 20.08 -58.65
N GLY A 45 20.52 20.98 -59.46
CA GLY A 45 19.46 20.65 -60.44
C GLY A 45 18.01 21.07 -60.14
N ALA A 46 17.61 22.25 -60.64
CA ALA A 46 16.24 22.62 -61.03
C ALA A 46 16.26 22.94 -62.55
N PRO A 47 15.18 23.32 -63.29
CA PRO A 47 13.76 23.58 -62.93
C PRO A 47 12.78 23.01 -64.04
N PRO A 48 11.55 23.53 -64.34
CA PRO A 48 10.68 24.52 -63.67
C PRO A 48 9.18 24.15 -63.52
N SER A 49 8.52 25.03 -62.76
CA SER A 49 7.10 25.19 -62.38
C SER A 49 6.16 25.80 -63.43
N GLN A 50 4.83 25.59 -63.31
CA GLN A 50 3.80 26.67 -63.21
C GLN A 50 2.35 26.13 -62.93
N PRO A 51 1.39 26.99 -62.47
CA PRO A 51 0.33 26.63 -61.51
C PRO A 51 -1.13 26.77 -62.02
N GLY A 52 -2.08 26.18 -61.29
CA GLY A 52 -3.54 26.36 -61.49
C GLY A 52 -4.24 26.96 -60.27
N GLN A 53 -4.86 28.13 -60.45
CA GLN A 53 -5.78 28.86 -59.56
C GLN A 53 -7.26 28.55 -59.89
N TYR A 54 -8.15 29.07 -59.04
CA TYR A 54 -9.64 29.21 -59.11
C TYR A 54 -10.44 28.11 -58.40
N GLY A 55 -11.42 28.41 -57.54
CA GLY A 55 -12.00 29.70 -57.14
C GLY A 55 -13.00 29.53 -55.99
N SER A 56 -13.23 30.60 -55.26
CA SER A 56 -14.17 30.77 -54.15
C SER A 56 -15.36 31.63 -54.60
N GLN A 57 -16.58 31.31 -54.15
CA GLN A 57 -17.62 32.31 -53.85
C GLN A 57 -18.78 31.72 -52.99
N PRO A 58 -19.52 32.57 -52.25
CA PRO A 58 -20.30 32.21 -51.06
C PRO A 58 -21.83 32.23 -51.26
N GLY A 59 -22.56 31.52 -50.39
CA GLY A 59 -24.02 31.58 -50.27
C GLY A 59 -24.46 31.98 -48.86
N GLN A 60 -25.34 32.97 -48.79
CA GLN A 60 -25.81 33.64 -47.58
C GLN A 60 -27.35 33.48 -47.45
N TYR A 61 -27.82 33.47 -46.19
CA TYR A 61 -29.20 33.72 -45.69
C TYR A 61 -30.33 32.67 -45.86
N GLY A 62 -31.03 32.40 -44.74
CA GLY A 62 -32.43 31.94 -44.78
C GLY A 62 -33.00 31.22 -43.54
N GLN A 63 -33.31 31.98 -42.48
CA GLN A 63 -34.44 31.86 -41.53
C GLN A 63 -34.90 30.54 -40.86
N SER A 64 -35.06 30.64 -39.53
CA SER A 64 -35.89 29.79 -38.65
C SER A 64 -37.40 29.96 -38.90
N PRO A 65 -38.24 29.04 -38.40
CA PRO A 65 -39.16 29.45 -37.32
C PRO A 65 -39.34 28.41 -36.18
N ALA A 66 -39.82 28.93 -35.05
CA ALA A 66 -40.08 28.23 -33.78
C ALA A 66 -41.60 27.86 -33.63
N PRO A 67 -42.14 27.50 -32.44
CA PRO A 67 -42.84 26.23 -32.23
C PRO A 67 -44.38 26.36 -32.06
N GLY A 68 -45.11 25.28 -32.34
CA GLY A 68 -46.57 25.19 -32.18
C GLY A 68 -47.01 24.54 -30.86
N GLN A 69 -47.89 25.22 -30.14
CA GLN A 69 -48.53 24.86 -28.88
C GLN A 69 -50.07 24.78 -29.08
N TYR A 70 -50.74 23.74 -28.56
CA TYR A 70 -52.21 23.61 -28.33
C TYR A 70 -52.34 22.47 -27.27
N GLY A 71 -52.99 22.52 -26.09
CA GLY A 71 -54.18 23.21 -25.57
C GLY A 71 -55.46 22.46 -26.01
N GLY A 72 -56.38 21.88 -25.21
CA GLY A 72 -56.60 21.61 -23.78
C GLY A 72 -58.10 21.24 -23.53
N ARG A 73 -58.39 20.16 -22.75
CA ARG A 73 -59.60 19.84 -21.90
C ARG A 73 -61.03 19.73 -22.52
N PRO A 74 -62.14 19.29 -21.81
CA PRO A 74 -62.34 18.66 -20.47
C PRO A 74 -63.44 17.54 -20.33
N GLY A 75 -63.54 16.90 -19.13
CA GLY A 75 -64.76 16.35 -18.48
C GLY A 75 -65.07 14.84 -18.68
N ALA A 76 -65.67 14.05 -17.79
CA ALA A 76 -66.19 14.15 -16.41
C ALA A 76 -66.51 12.71 -15.88
N ALA A 77 -66.59 12.54 -14.55
CA ALA A 77 -66.95 11.32 -13.77
C ALA A 77 -68.48 11.00 -13.82
N PRO A 78 -69.16 10.08 -13.03
CA PRO A 78 -68.77 9.41 -11.76
C PRO A 78 -69.35 7.98 -11.44
N GLY A 79 -68.99 7.42 -10.27
CA GLY A 79 -69.65 6.33 -9.51
C GLY A 79 -68.64 5.43 -8.79
N GLY A 80 -68.49 5.35 -7.44
CA GLY A 80 -69.44 4.97 -6.36
C GLY A 80 -69.60 3.44 -6.35
N TYR A 81 -69.30 2.60 -5.33
CA TYR A 81 -69.70 2.59 -3.92
C TYR A 81 -68.89 1.55 -3.06
N GLY A 82 -68.85 1.78 -1.73
CA GLY A 82 -68.81 0.79 -0.60
C GLY A 82 -67.44 0.23 -0.15
N GLN A 83 -66.87 0.49 1.06
CA GLN A 83 -67.26 0.25 2.48
C GLN A 83 -67.10 -1.21 3.01
N GLN A 84 -65.95 -1.45 3.69
CA GLN A 84 -65.79 -1.99 5.08
C GLN A 84 -66.07 -3.50 5.43
N PRO A 85 -65.76 -4.02 6.66
CA PRO A 85 -64.59 -4.89 6.97
C PRO A 85 -64.94 -6.19 7.77
N SER A 86 -63.96 -6.73 8.55
CA SER A 86 -64.05 -7.69 9.69
C SER A 86 -63.73 -9.18 9.38
N SER A 87 -62.66 -9.80 9.88
CA SER A 87 -62.24 -10.22 11.26
C SER A 87 -62.94 -11.48 11.80
N TYR A 88 -62.18 -12.57 12.04
CA TYR A 88 -62.39 -13.67 13.03
C TYR A 88 -61.13 -14.56 12.97
N GLY A 89 -60.52 -15.12 14.02
CA GLY A 89 -60.74 -15.16 15.47
C GLY A 89 -59.41 -15.59 16.13
N GLN A 90 -59.06 -15.03 17.28
CA GLN A 90 -59.33 -15.55 18.63
C GLN A 90 -58.31 -16.57 19.16
N GLN A 91 -57.85 -16.23 20.36
CA GLN A 91 -56.81 -16.77 21.21
C GLN A 91 -57.34 -18.03 21.98
N PRO A 92 -56.56 -18.74 22.81
CA PRO A 92 -56.31 -18.22 24.17
C PRO A 92 -54.94 -18.55 24.79
N SER A 93 -54.57 -17.70 25.74
CA SER A 93 -53.51 -17.89 26.74
C SER A 93 -54.01 -18.71 27.92
N SER A 94 -53.13 -19.51 28.55
CA SER A 94 -53.29 -19.92 29.96
C SER A 94 -51.98 -20.42 30.59
N TYR A 95 -51.51 -19.68 31.60
CA TYR A 95 -50.91 -20.06 32.89
C TYR A 95 -50.24 -21.44 33.10
N GLY A 96 -49.05 -21.43 33.72
CA GLY A 96 -48.60 -22.56 34.56
C GLY A 96 -47.10 -22.69 34.89
N GLN A 97 -46.71 -22.15 36.05
CA GLN A 97 -45.77 -22.69 37.06
C GLN A 97 -44.29 -23.07 36.77
N GLN A 98 -43.44 -22.69 37.74
CA GLN A 98 -42.10 -23.19 38.04
C GLN A 98 -42.08 -24.74 38.27
N PRO A 99 -40.89 -25.34 38.33
CA PRO A 99 -40.39 -25.65 39.67
C PRO A 99 -38.92 -25.29 39.92
N GLN A 100 -38.74 -24.82 41.14
CA GLN A 100 -37.52 -24.75 41.94
C GLN A 100 -37.01 -26.16 42.26
N SER A 101 -35.69 -26.37 42.20
CA SER A 101 -35.00 -27.37 43.01
C SER A 101 -33.74 -26.77 43.63
N GLN A 102 -33.83 -26.65 44.94
CA GLN A 102 -32.83 -26.25 45.93
C GLN A 102 -32.37 -27.52 46.67
N TYR A 103 -31.24 -27.40 47.37
CA TYR A 103 -30.60 -28.30 48.36
C TYR A 103 -29.48 -29.20 47.81
N GLY A 104 -28.30 -29.30 48.43
CA GLY A 104 -27.96 -28.96 49.81
C GLY A 104 -26.47 -28.65 50.05
N ALA A 105 -26.28 -27.94 51.16
CA ALA A 105 -25.01 -27.65 51.80
C ALA A 105 -24.53 -28.83 52.68
N GLN A 106 -23.21 -28.95 52.89
CA GLN A 106 -22.54 -29.40 54.13
C GLN A 106 -21.03 -29.15 53.97
N SER A 107 -20.45 -28.14 54.62
CA SER A 107 -19.86 -28.15 55.98
C SER A 107 -18.54 -28.95 56.11
N SER A 108 -17.44 -28.22 56.36
CA SER A 108 -16.12 -28.68 56.82
C SER A 108 -16.19 -29.50 58.13
N PRO A 109 -15.11 -30.21 58.57
CA PRO A 109 -14.07 -29.54 59.37
C PRO A 109 -12.64 -30.16 59.36
N TYR A 110 -11.66 -29.32 59.73
CA TYR A 110 -10.44 -29.56 60.53
C TYR A 110 -9.34 -30.58 60.10
N GLY A 111 -8.09 -30.10 60.10
CA GLY A 111 -6.88 -30.94 60.24
C GLY A 111 -5.52 -30.22 60.04
N GLN A 112 -4.99 -29.64 61.13
CA GLN A 112 -3.59 -29.43 61.57
C GLN A 112 -2.43 -29.52 60.54
N GLN A 113 -1.60 -28.48 60.37
CA GLN A 113 -0.42 -28.05 61.17
C GLN A 113 0.86 -28.88 60.93
N ALA A 114 1.87 -28.26 60.31
CA ALA A 114 3.29 -28.47 60.63
C ALA A 114 4.16 -27.32 60.11
N GLN A 115 4.82 -26.63 61.05
CA GLN A 115 5.93 -25.70 60.86
C GLN A 115 7.23 -26.46 60.57
N GLN A 116 8.17 -25.85 59.84
CA GLN A 116 9.62 -25.78 60.16
C GLN A 116 10.31 -24.96 59.04
N SER A 117 10.62 -23.68 59.26
CA SER A 117 11.86 -23.11 59.81
C SER A 117 13.10 -23.26 58.90
N SER A 118 13.54 -22.12 58.37
CA SER A 118 14.89 -21.88 57.83
C SER A 118 15.99 -22.20 58.84
N PRO A 119 17.23 -22.34 58.36
CA PRO A 119 18.23 -21.40 58.84
C PRO A 119 19.15 -20.81 57.75
N TYR A 120 19.61 -19.61 58.08
CA TYR A 120 20.62 -18.79 57.41
C TYR A 120 21.93 -19.51 57.10
N GLY A 121 22.57 -19.10 55.99
CA GLY A 121 24.00 -19.33 55.75
C GLY A 121 24.46 -18.77 54.40
N ALA A 122 25.20 -17.65 54.43
CA ALA A 122 26.07 -17.15 53.37
C ALA A 122 27.45 -16.91 53.99
N PRO A 123 28.55 -16.59 53.27
CA PRO A 123 28.78 -16.65 51.81
C PRO A 123 30.07 -17.41 51.43
N GLY A 124 30.24 -17.74 50.15
CA GLY A 124 31.58 -17.86 49.55
C GLY A 124 31.81 -19.06 48.61
N GLY A 125 32.52 -18.80 47.52
CA GLY A 125 33.46 -19.77 46.95
C GLY A 125 33.06 -20.44 45.64
N TYR A 126 33.48 -19.83 44.53
CA TYR A 126 33.94 -20.44 43.28
C TYR A 126 33.58 -21.92 43.02
N GLY A 127 32.64 -22.14 42.11
CA GLY A 127 32.42 -23.42 41.45
C GLY A 127 32.28 -23.23 39.94
N GLN A 128 33.32 -23.58 39.20
CA GLN A 128 33.30 -23.64 37.74
C GLN A 128 32.26 -24.66 37.27
N GLN A 129 31.42 -24.26 36.32
CA GLN A 129 30.57 -25.18 35.57
C GLN A 129 31.15 -25.35 34.15
N PRO A 130 31.24 -26.57 33.61
CA PRO A 130 32.04 -26.86 32.42
C PRO A 130 31.44 -26.23 31.16
N GLY A 131 32.32 -25.70 30.32
CA GLY A 131 31.99 -24.96 29.10
C GLY A 131 31.07 -25.73 28.14
N ALA A 132 29.93 -25.11 27.86
CA ALA A 132 29.28 -25.28 26.58
C ALA A 132 30.17 -24.59 25.53
N ALA A 133 30.68 -25.38 24.59
CA ALA A 133 31.48 -24.90 23.49
C ALA A 133 30.76 -23.76 22.76
N PRO A 134 31.42 -22.63 22.45
CA PRO A 134 30.92 -21.73 21.44
C PRO A 134 30.99 -22.49 20.12
N GLY A 135 29.82 -22.96 19.66
CA GLY A 135 29.66 -23.45 18.30
C GLY A 135 30.10 -22.35 17.35
N GLY A 136 31.28 -22.54 16.77
CA GLY A 136 31.83 -21.66 15.75
C GLY A 136 30.90 -21.62 14.55
N GLY A 137 30.24 -20.48 14.39
CA GLY A 137 29.65 -20.03 13.14
C GLY A 137 30.27 -18.68 12.80
N GLY A 138 31.52 -18.71 12.36
CA GLY A 138 32.19 -17.53 11.80
C GLY A 138 31.49 -17.13 10.51
N GLY A 139 30.69 -16.08 10.60
CA GLY A 139 30.21 -15.28 9.48
C GLY A 139 29.74 -13.97 10.07
N GLY A 140 30.26 -12.84 9.61
CA GLY A 140 29.77 -11.50 9.98
C GLY A 140 28.37 -11.23 9.42
N GLY A 141 27.41 -12.10 9.75
CA GLY A 141 26.04 -12.07 9.25
C GLY A 141 25.09 -11.39 10.23
N VAL A 142 24.02 -10.84 9.67
CA VAL A 142 22.89 -10.27 10.41
C VAL A 142 22.34 -11.32 11.39
N ASN A 143 22.29 -10.98 12.68
CA ASN A 143 21.78 -11.83 13.76
C ASN A 143 20.43 -11.32 14.27
N ALA A 144 19.73 -12.15 15.07
CA ALA A 144 18.39 -11.82 15.56
C ALA A 144 18.36 -10.56 16.43
N GLN A 145 19.44 -10.26 17.16
CA GLN A 145 19.51 -9.05 17.98
C GLN A 145 19.53 -7.79 17.12
N TYR A 146 20.25 -7.81 16.00
CA TYR A 146 20.26 -6.70 15.04
C TYR A 146 18.89 -6.51 14.38
N VAL A 147 18.24 -7.60 13.95
CA VAL A 147 16.87 -7.54 13.39
C VAL A 147 15.88 -6.99 14.42
N ALA A 148 15.93 -7.47 15.67
CA ALA A 148 15.06 -6.97 16.74
C ALA A 148 15.26 -5.47 17.00
N GLN A 149 16.49 -4.95 16.86
CA GLN A 149 16.76 -3.51 16.94
C GLN A 149 16.11 -2.72 15.80
N LEU A 150 16.19 -3.21 14.55
CA LEU A 150 15.53 -2.57 13.40
C LEU A 150 14.01 -2.55 13.54
N LEU A 151 13.42 -3.67 13.96
CA LEU A 151 11.98 -3.75 14.25
C LEU A 151 11.60 -2.80 15.39
N SER A 152 12.37 -2.78 16.47
CA SER A 152 12.12 -1.90 17.62
C SER A 152 12.26 -0.43 17.26
N GLN A 153 13.16 -0.10 16.33
CA GLN A 153 13.28 1.26 15.79
C GLN A 153 12.02 1.62 15.00
N CYS A 154 11.55 0.76 14.09
CA CYS A 154 10.32 0.98 13.33
C CYS A 154 9.09 1.14 14.23
N VAL A 155 8.94 0.31 15.27
CA VAL A 155 7.82 0.44 16.23
C VAL A 155 7.80 1.82 16.89
N ARG A 156 8.96 2.37 17.28
CA ARG A 156 9.03 3.71 17.87
C ARG A 156 8.81 4.82 16.83
N ASP A 157 9.41 4.66 15.65
CA ASP A 157 9.34 5.61 14.54
C ASP A 157 7.91 5.79 14.02
N GLN A 158 7.15 4.69 13.99
CA GLN A 158 5.79 4.62 13.45
C GLN A 158 4.72 4.52 14.56
N HIS A 159 5.07 4.77 15.82
CA HIS A 159 4.14 4.76 16.98
C HIS A 159 3.28 3.48 17.12
N LEU A 160 3.87 2.30 16.86
CA LEU A 160 3.16 1.01 16.80
C LEU A 160 3.08 0.27 18.14
N ASP A 161 3.28 0.95 19.27
CA ASP A 161 3.31 0.33 20.61
C ASP A 161 2.02 -0.42 20.95
N ALA A 162 0.88 0.02 20.38
CA ALA A 162 -0.42 -0.64 20.57
C ALA A 162 -0.48 -2.07 20.02
N PHE A 163 0.39 -2.39 19.06
CA PHE A 163 0.48 -3.69 18.39
C PHE A 163 1.63 -4.55 18.93
N TYR A 164 2.74 -3.91 19.35
CA TYR A 164 4.00 -4.60 19.68
C TYR A 164 4.46 -4.32 21.11
N PRO A 165 3.90 -5.01 22.12
CA PRO A 165 4.34 -4.85 23.51
C PRO A 165 5.79 -5.34 23.71
N PRO A 166 6.48 -4.90 24.77
CA PRO A 166 7.86 -5.31 25.04
C PRO A 166 8.07 -6.83 24.99
N GLY A 167 9.06 -7.26 24.23
CA GLY A 167 9.40 -8.69 24.03
C GLY A 167 8.66 -9.37 22.87
N SER A 168 7.65 -8.74 22.24
CA SER A 168 6.95 -9.35 21.09
C SER A 168 7.79 -9.45 19.82
N LEU A 169 8.85 -8.63 19.70
CA LEU A 169 9.67 -8.52 18.50
C LEU A 169 10.73 -9.63 18.39
N ASP A 170 11.12 -10.25 19.51
CA ASP A 170 12.19 -11.25 19.53
C ASP A 170 11.81 -12.50 18.71
N SER A 171 10.54 -12.91 18.76
CA SER A 171 10.04 -14.04 17.99
C SER A 171 10.02 -13.75 16.48
N ILE A 172 9.65 -12.53 16.10
CA ILE A 172 9.68 -12.06 14.70
C ILE A 172 11.12 -12.06 14.19
N ALA A 173 12.04 -11.47 14.96
CA ALA A 173 13.44 -11.38 14.61
C ALA A 173 14.10 -12.76 14.47
N GLN A 174 13.84 -13.68 15.42
CA GLN A 174 14.31 -15.06 15.34
C GLN A 174 13.78 -15.77 14.09
N ARG A 175 12.49 -15.62 13.78
CA ARG A 175 11.87 -16.23 12.59
C ARG A 175 12.53 -15.74 11.29
N VAL A 176 12.75 -14.43 11.14
CA VAL A 176 13.38 -13.84 9.95
C VAL A 176 14.80 -14.37 9.74
N VAL A 177 15.58 -14.51 10.81
CA VAL A 177 16.95 -15.03 10.71
C VAL A 177 16.97 -16.54 10.45
N GLN A 178 16.11 -17.30 11.12
CA GLN A 178 16.04 -18.76 10.96
C GLN A 178 15.54 -19.19 9.58
N SER A 179 14.65 -18.42 8.96
CA SER A 179 14.13 -18.74 7.63
C SER A 179 15.14 -18.49 6.50
N GLY A 180 16.20 -17.70 6.74
CA GLY A 180 17.11 -17.26 5.68
C GLY A 180 16.49 -16.24 4.72
N ALA A 181 15.31 -15.71 5.05
CA ALA A 181 14.55 -14.75 4.24
C ALA A 181 15.40 -13.54 3.82
N LEU A 182 16.18 -13.00 4.75
CA LEU A 182 17.00 -11.82 4.49
C LEU A 182 18.10 -12.10 3.46
N GLN A 183 18.81 -13.23 3.58
CA GLN A 183 19.86 -13.61 2.64
C GLN A 183 19.27 -13.90 1.26
N GLN A 184 18.10 -14.56 1.22
CA GLN A 184 17.38 -14.83 -0.02
C GLN A 184 16.97 -13.52 -0.72
N LEU A 185 16.41 -12.56 0.02
CA LEU A 185 16.03 -11.26 -0.53
C LEU A 185 17.26 -10.49 -1.03
N ALA A 186 18.30 -10.36 -0.19
CA ALA A 186 19.53 -9.65 -0.53
C ALA A 186 20.16 -10.21 -1.81
N SER A 187 20.19 -11.53 -1.96
CA SER A 187 20.71 -12.19 -3.16
C SER A 187 19.84 -11.95 -4.39
N ASN A 188 18.52 -12.07 -4.25
CA ASN A 188 17.58 -11.91 -5.37
C ASN A 188 17.58 -10.47 -5.90
N TRP A 189 17.62 -9.50 -5.00
CA TRP A 189 17.61 -8.07 -5.32
C TRP A 189 19.02 -7.49 -5.46
N LYS A 190 20.06 -8.34 -5.37
CA LYS A 190 21.47 -7.92 -5.48
C LYS A 190 21.81 -6.73 -4.56
N LEU A 191 21.16 -6.67 -3.40
CA LEU A 191 21.38 -5.64 -2.40
C LEU A 191 22.43 -6.11 -1.38
N PRO A 192 23.27 -5.20 -0.88
CA PRO A 192 24.04 -5.43 0.34
C PRO A 192 23.09 -5.89 1.46
N VAL A 193 23.50 -6.89 2.24
CA VAL A 193 22.64 -7.48 3.28
C VAL A 193 22.24 -6.45 4.33
N GLU A 194 23.10 -5.46 4.59
CA GLU A 194 22.83 -4.34 5.49
C GLU A 194 21.68 -3.47 4.99
N LEU A 195 21.61 -3.20 3.68
CA LEU A 195 20.50 -2.43 3.10
C LEU A 195 19.23 -3.27 3.01
N ALA A 196 19.34 -4.54 2.60
CA ALA A 196 18.21 -5.46 2.57
C ALA A 196 17.60 -5.66 3.97
N SER A 197 18.40 -5.51 5.03
CA SER A 197 17.93 -5.71 6.41
C SER A 197 16.86 -4.71 6.84
N ASP A 198 16.76 -3.54 6.20
CA ASP A 198 15.68 -2.59 6.50
C ASP A 198 14.30 -3.12 6.09
N LEU A 199 14.22 -4.01 5.07
CA LEU A 199 12.96 -4.60 4.61
C LEU A 199 12.30 -5.53 5.63
N VAL A 200 13.02 -5.96 6.67
CA VAL A 200 12.43 -6.77 7.75
C VAL A 200 11.31 -6.02 8.48
N LYS A 201 11.29 -4.69 8.40
CA LYS A 201 10.24 -3.83 8.98
C LYS A 201 8.86 -4.12 8.41
N ILE A 202 8.77 -4.61 7.16
CA ILE A 202 7.52 -5.05 6.55
C ILE A 202 6.83 -6.15 7.37
N ALA A 203 7.59 -6.97 8.12
CA ALA A 203 7.04 -7.99 9.01
C ALA A 203 6.08 -7.44 10.09
N LEU A 204 6.11 -6.12 10.34
CA LEU A 204 5.25 -5.44 11.29
C LEU A 204 3.90 -5.02 10.69
N PHE A 205 3.65 -5.20 9.40
CA PHE A 205 2.46 -4.67 8.74
C PHE A 205 1.71 -5.74 7.97
N ASP A 206 0.38 -5.67 7.96
CA ASP A 206 -0.44 -6.40 6.99
C ASP A 206 -0.48 -5.59 5.69
N VAL A 207 0.02 -6.17 4.60
CA VAL A 207 0.14 -5.46 3.32
C VAL A 207 -1.10 -5.68 2.46
N VAL A 208 -1.73 -4.58 2.05
CA VAL A 208 -2.89 -4.58 1.15
C VAL A 208 -2.57 -3.74 -0.08
N VAL A 209 -2.63 -4.36 -1.27
CA VAL A 209 -2.38 -3.67 -2.54
C VAL A 209 -3.71 -3.33 -3.20
N LEU A 210 -3.91 -2.05 -3.53
CA LEU A 210 -5.02 -1.57 -4.34
C LEU A 210 -4.54 -1.33 -5.77
N ILE A 211 -5.07 -2.10 -6.72
CA ILE A 211 -4.67 -2.05 -8.13
C ILE A 211 -5.66 -1.22 -8.93
N ASP A 212 -5.14 -0.26 -9.70
CA ASP A 212 -5.88 0.36 -10.78
C ASP A 212 -6.09 -0.62 -11.94
N ASP A 213 -7.36 -0.98 -12.17
CA ASP A 213 -7.82 -1.78 -13.29
C ASP A 213 -8.73 -0.98 -14.24
N SER A 214 -8.54 0.33 -14.32
CA SER A 214 -9.27 1.23 -15.22
C SER A 214 -8.90 1.00 -16.68
N GLY A 215 -9.64 1.66 -17.59
CA GLY A 215 -9.37 1.57 -19.03
C GLY A 215 -8.04 2.19 -19.47
N SER A 216 -7.56 3.25 -18.80
CA SER A 216 -6.32 3.95 -19.19
C SER A 216 -5.11 3.02 -19.11
N MET A 217 -5.08 2.13 -18.12
CA MET A 217 -4.05 1.11 -17.96
C MET A 217 -3.86 0.23 -19.20
N ALA A 218 -4.94 -0.08 -19.93
CA ALA A 218 -4.90 -0.98 -21.08
C ALA A 218 -4.69 -0.27 -22.42
N PHE A 219 -5.30 0.89 -22.61
CA PHE A 219 -5.33 1.56 -23.92
C PHE A 219 -4.20 2.56 -24.11
N GLU A 220 -3.62 3.08 -23.03
CA GLU A 220 -2.50 4.01 -23.11
C GLU A 220 -1.17 3.26 -23.02
N GLN A 221 -0.12 3.85 -23.60
CA GLN A 221 1.25 3.29 -23.58
C GLN A 221 1.33 1.84 -24.10
N ASN A 222 0.40 1.45 -24.99
CA ASN A 222 0.30 0.09 -25.53
C ASN A 222 0.25 -1.02 -24.45
N GLY A 223 -0.31 -0.72 -23.28
CA GLY A 223 -0.44 -1.67 -22.16
C GLY A 223 0.81 -1.86 -21.30
N GLU A 224 1.87 -1.08 -21.51
CA GLU A 224 3.10 -1.12 -20.71
C GLU A 224 2.83 -0.92 -19.21
N ARG A 225 1.87 -0.06 -18.87
CA ARG A 225 1.40 0.18 -17.49
C ARG A 225 0.96 -1.09 -16.76
N ILE A 226 0.36 -2.05 -17.47
CA ILE A 226 -0.05 -3.34 -16.90
C ILE A 226 1.17 -4.22 -16.61
N GLU A 227 2.19 -4.18 -17.45
CA GLU A 227 3.43 -4.93 -17.25
C GLU A 227 4.25 -4.35 -16.09
N ASP A 228 4.32 -3.02 -15.95
CA ASP A 228 4.92 -2.36 -14.80
C ASP A 228 4.18 -2.72 -13.50
N LEU A 229 2.85 -2.66 -13.53
CA LEU A 229 2.02 -3.06 -12.39
C LEU A 229 2.28 -4.51 -11.97
N LYS A 230 2.35 -5.44 -12.94
CA LYS A 230 2.66 -6.85 -12.69
C LYS A 230 4.04 -7.01 -12.06
N MET A 231 5.03 -6.29 -12.58
CA MET A 231 6.40 -6.30 -12.06
C MET A 231 6.43 -5.82 -10.60
N ILE A 232 5.84 -4.66 -10.31
CA ILE A 232 5.79 -4.10 -8.96
C ILE A 232 5.06 -5.05 -8.01
N LEU A 233 3.87 -5.51 -8.38
CA LEU A 233 3.09 -6.44 -7.57
C LEU A 233 3.84 -7.74 -7.30
N GLY A 234 4.54 -8.28 -8.31
CA GLY A 234 5.37 -9.47 -8.16
C GLY A 234 6.49 -9.28 -7.13
N LYS A 235 7.17 -8.13 -7.16
CA LYS A 235 8.20 -7.77 -6.18
C LYS A 235 7.66 -7.57 -4.78
N ILE A 236 6.51 -6.90 -4.63
CA ILE A 236 5.81 -6.75 -3.35
C ILE A 236 5.44 -8.12 -2.80
N ALA A 237 4.80 -8.98 -3.60
CA ALA A 237 4.37 -10.32 -3.17
C ALA A 237 5.57 -11.18 -2.76
N PHE A 238 6.67 -11.15 -3.53
CA PHE A 238 7.91 -11.82 -3.17
C PHE A 238 8.48 -11.34 -1.84
N ALA A 239 8.71 -10.02 -1.68
CA ALA A 239 9.31 -9.48 -0.46
C ALA A 239 8.44 -9.74 0.77
N CYS A 240 7.13 -9.48 0.67
CA CYS A 240 6.20 -9.68 1.77
C CYS A 240 6.11 -11.16 2.16
N SER A 241 6.12 -12.10 1.21
CA SER A 241 6.06 -13.54 1.50
C SER A 241 7.25 -14.08 2.29
N LEU A 242 8.38 -13.36 2.28
CA LEU A 242 9.57 -13.77 3.03
C LEU A 242 9.51 -13.37 4.50
N PHE A 243 8.81 -12.29 4.82
CA PHE A 243 8.74 -11.71 6.16
C PHE A 243 7.41 -11.94 6.85
N ASP A 244 6.35 -12.15 6.06
CA ASP A 244 5.01 -12.44 6.49
C ASP A 244 4.44 -13.73 5.89
N HIS A 245 3.77 -14.47 6.76
CA HIS A 245 3.31 -15.83 6.53
C HIS A 245 1.89 -15.90 5.97
N ASP A 246 1.05 -14.94 6.29
CA ASP A 246 -0.31 -14.86 5.78
C ASP A 246 -0.38 -14.17 4.42
N GLY A 247 0.70 -13.54 3.94
CA GLY A 247 0.83 -12.99 2.59
C GLY A 247 0.06 -11.70 2.36
N ILE A 248 0.13 -11.15 1.15
CA ILE A 248 -0.54 -9.88 0.83
C ILE A 248 -2.03 -10.10 0.50
N GLN A 249 -2.81 -9.04 0.71
CA GLN A 249 -4.16 -8.92 0.16
C GLN A 249 -4.14 -8.01 -1.06
N VAL A 250 -4.98 -8.31 -2.05
CA VAL A 250 -5.09 -7.53 -3.29
C VAL A 250 -6.56 -7.18 -3.53
N ARG A 251 -6.81 -5.91 -3.82
CA ARG A 251 -8.09 -5.34 -4.24
C ARG A 251 -7.89 -4.57 -5.53
N PHE A 252 -8.96 -4.37 -6.28
CA PHE A 252 -8.95 -3.63 -7.54
C PHE A 252 -9.90 -2.44 -7.44
N LEU A 253 -9.68 -1.37 -8.19
CA LEU A 253 -10.58 -0.22 -8.19
C LEU A 253 -11.99 -0.59 -8.69
N ASN A 254 -12.08 -1.24 -9.85
CA ASN A 254 -13.33 -1.55 -10.53
C ASN A 254 -13.79 -2.98 -10.25
N SER A 255 -12.92 -3.97 -10.40
CA SER A 255 -13.26 -5.40 -10.26
C SER A 255 -13.68 -5.77 -8.83
N GLN A 256 -14.62 -6.71 -8.72
CA GLN A 256 -15.00 -7.36 -7.47
C GLN A 256 -14.13 -8.57 -7.14
N LEU A 257 -13.24 -8.96 -8.06
CA LEU A 257 -12.22 -9.97 -7.77
C LEU A 257 -11.33 -9.46 -6.62
N GLN A 258 -10.88 -10.37 -5.78
CA GLN A 258 -9.95 -10.05 -4.71
C GLN A 258 -8.98 -11.22 -4.49
N GLY A 259 -7.77 -10.89 -4.07
CA GLY A 259 -6.78 -11.86 -3.61
C GLY A 259 -6.61 -11.74 -2.11
N ASN A 260 -6.64 -12.87 -1.41
CA ASN A 260 -6.22 -12.93 -0.01
C ASN A 260 -5.15 -14.00 0.09
N ASN A 261 -4.21 -13.81 1.00
CA ASN A 261 -3.11 -14.74 1.24
C ASN A 261 -2.23 -15.01 0.01
N ILE A 262 -1.98 -13.96 -0.78
CA ILE A 262 -1.09 -14.03 -1.93
C ILE A 262 0.35 -14.01 -1.40
N ASN A 263 1.01 -15.16 -1.44
CA ASN A 263 2.30 -15.40 -0.79
C ASN A 263 3.44 -15.72 -1.78
N ASN A 264 3.25 -15.39 -3.06
CA ASN A 264 4.32 -15.49 -4.05
C ASN A 264 3.95 -14.68 -5.31
N GLU A 265 4.97 -14.38 -6.11
CA GLU A 265 4.84 -13.64 -7.37
C GLU A 265 3.88 -14.31 -8.35
N GLN A 266 3.97 -15.63 -8.53
CA GLN A 266 3.15 -16.36 -9.50
C GLN A 266 1.65 -16.24 -9.18
N ALA A 267 1.25 -16.37 -7.92
CA ALA A 267 -0.13 -16.22 -7.47
C ALA A 267 -0.64 -14.79 -7.70
N ALA A 268 0.22 -13.79 -7.49
CA ALA A 268 -0.13 -12.39 -7.73
C ALA A 268 -0.37 -12.12 -9.23
N LEU A 269 0.52 -12.62 -10.10
CA LEU A 269 0.38 -12.50 -11.56
C LEU A 269 -0.84 -13.26 -12.10
N GLN A 270 -1.13 -14.44 -11.54
CA GLN A 270 -2.34 -15.20 -11.87
C GLN A 270 -3.63 -14.50 -11.46
N LEU A 271 -3.61 -13.73 -10.37
CA LEU A 271 -4.78 -12.93 -9.97
C LEU A 271 -5.02 -11.80 -10.96
N VAL A 272 -3.97 -11.05 -11.32
CA VAL A 272 -4.08 -9.92 -12.26
C VAL A 272 -4.52 -10.39 -13.65
N SER A 273 -4.07 -11.56 -14.12
CA SER A 273 -4.46 -12.09 -15.43
C SER A 273 -5.95 -12.44 -15.57
N GLN A 274 -6.67 -12.54 -14.45
CA GLN A 274 -8.13 -12.77 -14.43
C GLN A 274 -8.95 -11.48 -14.51
N VAL A 275 -8.31 -10.31 -14.40
CA VAL A 275 -9.00 -9.02 -14.37
C VAL A 275 -9.09 -8.42 -15.77
N LYS A 276 -10.27 -7.87 -16.09
CA LYS A 276 -10.47 -7.05 -17.27
C LYS A 276 -10.28 -5.58 -16.91
N PHE A 277 -9.23 -4.99 -17.45
CA PHE A 277 -8.92 -3.56 -17.31
C PHE A 277 -9.96 -2.72 -18.05
N SER A 278 -10.83 -2.06 -17.30
CA SER A 278 -11.93 -1.23 -17.80
C SER A 278 -12.57 -0.43 -16.67
N GLY A 279 -13.27 0.64 -17.03
CA GLY A 279 -13.92 1.52 -16.06
C GLY A 279 -13.13 2.81 -15.84
N LEU A 280 -13.56 3.55 -14.83
CA LEU A 280 -12.94 4.81 -14.42
C LEU A 280 -11.94 4.54 -13.28
N THR A 281 -11.43 5.61 -12.66
CA THR A 281 -10.45 5.54 -11.57
C THR A 281 -11.08 6.06 -10.26
N PRO A 282 -12.02 5.32 -9.63
CA PRO A 282 -12.65 5.72 -8.38
C PRO A 282 -11.75 5.39 -7.17
N LEU A 283 -10.57 6.00 -7.12
CA LEU A 283 -9.50 5.72 -6.17
C LEU A 283 -9.94 5.85 -4.69
N GLY A 284 -10.50 6.99 -4.30
CA GLY A 284 -10.93 7.27 -2.94
C GLY A 284 -12.13 6.41 -2.52
N THR A 285 -13.12 6.26 -3.39
CA THR A 285 -14.29 5.40 -3.14
C THR A 285 -13.89 3.93 -2.97
N SER A 286 -12.99 3.41 -3.82
CA SER A 286 -12.55 2.02 -3.75
C SER A 286 -11.67 1.76 -2.53
N LEU A 287 -10.76 2.68 -2.20
CA LEU A 287 -9.97 2.63 -0.98
C LEU A 287 -10.87 2.53 0.26
N GLU A 288 -11.91 3.36 0.33
CA GLU A 288 -12.88 3.33 1.44
C GLU A 288 -13.62 1.99 1.53
N GLN A 289 -14.25 1.57 0.43
CA GLN A 289 -15.20 0.46 0.44
C GLN A 289 -14.53 -0.91 0.49
N LYS A 290 -13.37 -1.06 -0.17
CA LYS A 290 -12.71 -2.37 -0.35
C LYS A 290 -11.58 -2.61 0.65
N ILE A 291 -11.06 -1.57 1.29
CA ILE A 291 -9.93 -1.67 2.22
C ILE A 291 -10.27 -1.04 3.57
N LEU A 292 -10.48 0.28 3.63
CA LEU A 292 -10.55 0.98 4.93
C LEU A 292 -11.73 0.53 5.79
N GLN A 293 -12.93 0.41 5.24
CA GLN A 293 -14.07 -0.07 6.03
C GLN A 293 -13.92 -1.54 6.45
N PRO A 294 -13.67 -2.51 5.54
CA PRO A 294 -13.66 -3.92 5.91
C PRO A 294 -12.39 -4.41 6.62
N LEU A 295 -11.22 -3.85 6.31
CA LEU A 295 -9.93 -4.37 6.78
C LEU A 295 -9.29 -3.52 7.88
N LEU A 296 -9.68 -2.24 8.02
CA LEU A 296 -9.09 -1.33 8.99
C LEU A 296 -10.09 -0.89 10.06
N LEU A 297 -11.08 -0.06 9.68
CA LEU A 297 -12.00 0.61 10.59
C LEU A 297 -12.99 -0.36 11.23
N GLY A 298 -13.53 -1.31 10.47
CA GLY A 298 -14.39 -2.38 11.00
C GLY A 298 -13.67 -3.17 12.11
N PRO A 299 -12.51 -3.78 11.82
CA PRO A 299 -11.70 -4.44 12.83
C PRO A 299 -11.29 -3.53 14.00
N ALA A 300 -10.92 -2.27 13.76
CA ALA A 300 -10.57 -1.31 14.80
C ALA A 300 -11.71 -1.06 15.79
N ARG A 301 -12.94 -0.82 15.30
CA ARG A 301 -14.15 -0.64 16.13
C ARG A 301 -14.40 -1.83 17.05
N SER A 302 -14.06 -3.04 16.59
CA SER A 302 -14.22 -4.29 17.34
C SER A 302 -13.00 -4.68 18.19
N ASN A 303 -11.95 -3.86 18.24
CA ASN A 303 -10.66 -4.17 18.86
C ASN A 303 -10.04 -5.49 18.33
N ALA A 304 -10.17 -5.73 17.03
CA ALA A 304 -9.72 -6.96 16.37
C ALA A 304 -8.48 -6.78 15.47
N LEU A 305 -7.98 -5.56 15.25
CA LEU A 305 -6.72 -5.35 14.51
C LEU A 305 -5.55 -6.01 15.25
N GLN A 306 -4.82 -6.87 14.55
CA GLN A 306 -3.66 -7.61 15.07
C GLN A 306 -2.33 -6.96 14.66
N LYS A 307 -2.29 -6.38 13.47
CA LYS A 307 -1.15 -5.64 12.92
C LYS A 307 -1.65 -4.33 12.29
N PRO A 308 -0.81 -3.28 12.24
CA PRO A 308 -1.10 -2.10 11.42
C PRO A 308 -1.15 -2.49 9.93
N LEU A 309 -1.87 -1.70 9.12
CA LEU A 309 -1.96 -1.93 7.68
C LEU A 309 -0.94 -1.08 6.92
N LEU A 310 -0.27 -1.66 5.94
CA LEU A 310 0.42 -0.93 4.88
C LEU A 310 -0.40 -1.05 3.60
N ILE A 311 -1.01 0.05 3.17
CA ILE A 311 -1.83 0.10 1.95
C ILE A 311 -0.98 0.66 0.83
N ILE A 312 -0.78 -0.12 -0.24
CA ILE A 312 -0.05 0.30 -1.44
C ILE A 312 -1.04 0.41 -2.60
N ALA A 313 -1.35 1.62 -3.05
CA ALA A 313 -2.13 1.82 -4.27
C ALA A 313 -1.18 1.95 -5.47
N ILE A 314 -1.40 1.15 -6.53
CA ILE A 314 -0.67 1.23 -7.79
C ILE A 314 -1.62 1.77 -8.85
N THR A 315 -1.33 2.96 -9.40
CA THR A 315 -2.25 3.70 -10.27
C THR A 315 -1.52 4.44 -11.38
N ASP A 316 -2.14 4.58 -12.55
CA ASP A 316 -1.60 5.39 -13.67
C ASP A 316 -2.22 6.78 -13.79
N GLY A 317 -3.27 7.05 -13.00
CA GLY A 317 -4.15 8.19 -13.19
C GLY A 317 -4.51 8.92 -11.90
N ALA A 318 -4.94 10.17 -12.08
CA ALA A 318 -5.73 10.89 -11.10
C ALA A 318 -7.17 10.33 -11.05
N PRO A 319 -7.94 10.57 -9.97
CA PRO A 319 -9.30 10.07 -9.84
C PRO A 319 -10.20 10.51 -11.01
N ALA A 320 -11.01 9.56 -11.48
CA ALA A 320 -12.01 9.77 -12.51
C ALA A 320 -13.32 9.06 -12.12
N GLY A 321 -14.46 9.71 -12.39
CA GLY A 321 -15.76 9.20 -11.95
C GLY A 321 -16.12 9.51 -10.49
N GLU A 322 -15.28 10.27 -9.80
CA GLU A 322 -15.53 10.80 -8.46
C GLU A 322 -14.89 12.20 -8.30
N SER A 323 -15.10 12.85 -7.16
CA SER A 323 -14.39 14.09 -6.81
C SER A 323 -12.93 13.79 -6.50
N SER A 324 -12.00 14.62 -6.97
CA SER A 324 -10.57 14.56 -6.63
C SER A 324 -10.33 14.62 -5.11
N ASP A 325 -11.22 15.28 -4.37
CA ASP A 325 -11.09 15.47 -2.92
C ASP A 325 -11.57 14.24 -2.14
N LYS A 326 -12.20 13.26 -2.80
CA LYS A 326 -12.76 12.09 -2.13
C LYS A 326 -11.68 11.29 -1.40
N ILE A 327 -10.49 11.14 -1.97
CA ILE A 327 -9.38 10.45 -1.30
C ILE A 327 -8.95 11.19 -0.03
N VAL A 328 -8.84 12.53 -0.09
CA VAL A 328 -8.47 13.36 1.06
C VAL A 328 -9.50 13.24 2.17
N GLN A 329 -10.78 13.29 1.82
CA GLN A 329 -11.89 13.13 2.76
C GLN A 329 -11.87 11.76 3.44
N VAL A 330 -11.64 10.70 2.66
CA VAL A 330 -11.63 9.31 3.14
C VAL A 330 -10.45 9.06 4.09
N ILE A 331 -9.24 9.47 3.71
CA ILE A 331 -8.05 9.33 4.57
C ILE A 331 -8.20 10.17 5.84
N SER A 332 -8.67 11.42 5.72
CA SER A 332 -8.90 12.29 6.89
C SER A 332 -9.94 11.69 7.84
N SER A 333 -11.00 11.09 7.31
CA SER A 333 -12.06 10.47 8.13
C SER A 333 -11.54 9.21 8.84
N ALA A 334 -10.78 8.36 8.13
CA ALA A 334 -10.17 7.18 8.73
C ALA A 334 -9.18 7.56 9.85
N ASN A 335 -8.34 8.57 9.61
CA ASN A 335 -7.41 9.10 10.60
C ASN A 335 -8.12 9.60 11.87
N GLN A 336 -9.18 10.40 11.73
CA GLN A 336 -9.98 10.89 12.86
C GLN A 336 -10.66 9.76 13.65
N GLU A 337 -11.09 8.70 12.96
CA GLU A 337 -11.71 7.56 13.61
C GLU A 337 -10.67 6.72 14.38
N LEU A 338 -9.53 6.43 13.75
CA LEU A 338 -8.43 5.70 14.35
C LEU A 338 -7.83 6.43 15.57
N GLN A 339 -7.76 7.76 15.54
CA GLN A 339 -7.35 8.59 16.68
C GLN A 339 -8.22 8.37 17.93
N ARG A 340 -9.48 7.95 17.77
CA ARG A 340 -10.40 7.63 18.88
C ARG A 340 -10.32 6.16 19.30
N SER A 341 -9.59 5.33 18.57
CA SER A 341 -9.38 3.93 18.88
C SER A 341 -8.15 3.73 19.77
N ARG A 342 -7.99 2.52 20.33
CA ARG A 342 -6.78 2.16 21.07
C ARG A 342 -5.52 2.01 20.20
N TYR A 343 -5.69 1.97 18.88
CA TYR A 343 -4.60 1.71 17.93
C TYR A 343 -3.89 2.99 17.47
N GLY A 344 -4.54 4.15 17.61
CA GLY A 344 -4.00 5.41 17.14
C GLY A 344 -4.05 5.57 15.61
N PRO A 345 -3.74 6.79 15.11
CA PRO A 345 -3.77 7.11 13.69
C PRO A 345 -2.76 6.30 12.87
N ASP A 346 -1.61 5.94 13.46
CA ASP A 346 -0.52 5.17 12.82
C ASP A 346 -0.82 3.67 12.68
N ALA A 347 -2.06 3.26 12.94
CA ALA A 347 -2.55 1.92 12.62
C ALA A 347 -2.61 1.64 11.11
N VAL A 348 -2.36 2.65 10.28
CA VAL A 348 -2.31 2.53 8.82
C VAL A 348 -1.25 3.46 8.24
N SER A 349 -0.50 2.95 7.26
CA SER A 349 0.39 3.73 6.40
C SER A 349 -0.07 3.62 4.95
N TYR A 350 0.04 4.70 4.18
CA TYR A 350 -0.42 4.77 2.79
C TYR A 350 0.74 5.04 1.84
N GLN A 351 0.89 4.19 0.82
CA GLN A 351 1.79 4.40 -0.31
C GLN A 351 0.96 4.59 -1.58
N LEU A 352 1.21 5.67 -2.32
CA LEU A 352 0.70 5.84 -3.67
C LEU A 352 1.84 5.69 -4.68
N SER A 353 1.82 4.62 -5.47
CA SER A 353 2.83 4.33 -6.48
C SER A 353 2.27 4.55 -7.88
N GLN A 354 2.94 5.40 -8.64
CA GLN A 354 2.57 5.66 -10.03
C GLN A 354 3.14 4.59 -10.97
N VAL A 355 2.33 4.15 -11.93
CA VAL A 355 2.79 3.44 -13.14
C VAL A 355 2.54 4.28 -14.39
N GLY A 356 3.47 4.21 -15.34
CA GLY A 356 3.46 5.07 -16.52
C GLY A 356 3.73 6.55 -16.22
N ASN A 357 3.88 7.33 -17.29
CA ASN A 357 4.37 8.72 -17.24
C ASN A 357 3.29 9.82 -17.35
N ASP A 358 2.05 9.57 -16.90
CA ASP A 358 0.99 10.58 -16.96
C ASP A 358 1.30 11.77 -16.03
N LYS A 359 1.42 12.96 -16.62
CA LYS A 359 1.77 14.19 -15.87
C LYS A 359 0.64 14.72 -14.98
N SER A 360 -0.61 14.39 -15.29
CA SER A 360 -1.75 14.76 -14.45
C SER A 360 -1.82 13.87 -13.21
N ALA A 361 -1.51 12.57 -13.35
CA ALA A 361 -1.32 11.65 -12.25
C ALA A 361 -0.17 12.10 -11.35
N GLN A 362 0.99 12.43 -11.93
CA GLN A 362 2.14 12.95 -11.17
C GLN A 362 1.74 14.17 -10.33
N LYS A 363 1.12 15.18 -10.95
CA LYS A 363 0.69 16.39 -10.24
C LYS A 363 -0.31 16.09 -9.13
N PHE A 364 -1.25 15.18 -9.39
CA PHE A 364 -2.26 14.80 -8.41
C PHE A 364 -1.61 14.11 -7.21
N LEU A 365 -0.76 13.09 -7.44
CA LEU A 365 -0.08 12.35 -6.38
C LEU A 365 0.83 13.26 -5.56
N SER A 366 1.64 14.14 -6.20
CA SER A 366 2.42 15.14 -5.48
C SER A 366 1.55 16.08 -4.65
N SER A 367 0.36 16.46 -5.14
CA SER A 367 -0.53 17.35 -4.39
C SER A 367 -1.12 16.71 -3.14
N LEU A 368 -1.21 15.37 -3.09
CA LEU A 368 -1.64 14.65 -1.90
C LEU A 368 -0.52 14.60 -0.86
N ASP A 369 0.72 14.42 -1.33
CA ASP A 369 1.93 14.35 -0.50
C ASP A 369 2.24 15.72 0.13
N ASP A 370 2.07 16.79 -0.65
CA ASP A 370 2.16 18.18 -0.19
C ASP A 370 0.90 18.64 0.60
N HIS A 371 -0.12 17.80 0.75
CA HIS A 371 -1.40 18.23 1.31
C HIS A 371 -1.29 18.52 2.81
N PRO A 372 -1.72 19.71 3.29
CA PRO A 372 -1.50 20.14 4.68
C PRO A 372 -2.19 19.29 5.76
N THR A 373 -3.16 18.45 5.37
CA THR A 373 -3.91 17.58 6.31
C THR A 373 -3.52 16.12 6.24
N ILE A 374 -3.12 15.61 5.06
CA ILE A 374 -2.89 14.18 4.86
C ILE A 374 -1.47 13.86 4.37
N GLY A 375 -0.69 14.86 3.99
CA GLY A 375 0.67 14.67 3.46
C GLY A 375 1.55 13.90 4.44
N SER A 376 1.47 14.20 5.74
CA SER A 376 2.21 13.45 6.75
C SER A 376 1.73 12.01 6.99
N LEU A 377 0.63 11.59 6.37
CA LEU A 377 0.04 10.25 6.50
C LEU A 377 0.31 9.36 5.29
N ILE A 378 0.76 9.95 4.19
CA ILE A 378 0.99 9.24 2.94
C ILE A 378 2.45 9.39 2.52
N ASP A 379 2.91 8.44 1.73
CA ASP A 379 4.11 8.59 0.91
C ASP A 379 3.73 8.33 -0.54
N GLN A 380 4.53 8.85 -1.46
CA GLN A 380 4.35 8.62 -2.88
C GLN A 380 5.66 8.28 -3.58
N THR A 381 5.55 7.48 -4.63
CA THR A 381 6.69 7.07 -5.45
C THR A 381 6.24 7.10 -6.90
N MET A 382 6.89 7.97 -7.68
CA MET A 382 6.61 8.08 -9.12
C MET A 382 7.23 6.91 -9.89
N ASP A 383 7.01 6.91 -11.21
CA ASP A 383 7.69 6.00 -12.13
C ASP A 383 9.22 6.06 -11.94
N TYR A 384 9.88 4.93 -12.19
CA TYR A 384 11.30 4.77 -11.90
C TYR A 384 12.17 5.81 -12.62
N GLU A 385 11.90 6.08 -13.90
CA GLU A 385 12.63 7.03 -14.71
C GLU A 385 12.57 8.44 -14.10
N PHE A 386 11.37 8.88 -13.69
CA PHE A 386 11.19 10.17 -13.01
C PHE A 386 11.91 10.20 -11.67
N GLU A 387 11.75 9.17 -10.83
CA GLU A 387 12.39 9.10 -9.51
C GLU A 387 13.92 9.12 -9.59
N GLN A 388 14.47 8.43 -10.59
CA GLN A 388 15.90 8.37 -10.89
C GLN A 388 16.42 9.74 -11.33
N GLU A 389 15.74 10.42 -12.25
CA GLU A 389 16.12 11.78 -12.66
C GLU A 389 16.12 12.75 -11.47
N GLN A 390 15.08 12.71 -10.63
CA GLN A 390 15.00 13.52 -9.42
C GLN A 390 16.11 13.20 -8.40
N MET A 391 16.42 11.91 -8.19
CA MET A 391 17.53 11.51 -7.31
C MET A 391 18.86 12.06 -7.80
N LYS A 392 19.11 11.91 -9.11
CA LYS A 392 20.36 12.36 -9.72
C LYS A 392 20.54 13.86 -9.57
N VAL A 393 19.49 14.63 -9.79
CA VAL A 393 19.49 16.09 -9.64
C VAL A 393 19.75 16.51 -8.19
N LYS A 394 19.12 15.85 -7.21
CA LYS A 394 19.18 16.28 -5.79
C LYS A 394 20.43 15.80 -5.06
N THR A 395 20.93 14.63 -5.41
CA THR A 395 21.99 13.95 -4.65
C THR A 395 23.26 13.70 -5.45
N GLY A 396 23.21 13.76 -6.78
CA GLY A 396 24.30 13.35 -7.68
C GLY A 396 24.44 11.83 -7.85
N GLU A 397 23.70 11.06 -7.07
CA GLU A 397 23.72 9.59 -7.06
C GLU A 397 22.70 9.00 -8.02
N ASP A 398 23.01 7.84 -8.60
CA ASP A 398 22.08 7.06 -9.40
C ASP A 398 21.21 6.17 -8.49
N LEU A 399 19.90 6.21 -8.68
CA LEU A 399 18.88 5.31 -8.15
C LEU A 399 18.83 4.04 -9.00
N SER A 400 19.14 2.89 -8.39
CA SER A 400 18.88 1.60 -9.02
C SER A 400 17.41 1.20 -8.90
N PRO A 401 16.91 0.29 -9.76
CA PRO A 401 15.55 -0.25 -9.62
C PRO A 401 15.29 -0.86 -8.24
N GLU A 402 16.27 -1.51 -7.63
CA GLU A 402 16.11 -2.12 -6.31
C GLU A 402 16.06 -1.08 -5.19
N MET A 403 16.82 0.01 -5.30
CA MET A 403 16.69 1.13 -4.36
C MET A 403 15.38 1.91 -4.55
N TRP A 404 14.83 1.94 -5.76
CA TRP A 404 13.48 2.44 -6.02
C TRP A 404 12.42 1.54 -5.36
N LEU A 405 12.54 0.21 -5.45
CA LEU A 405 11.66 -0.72 -4.72
C LEU A 405 11.77 -0.56 -3.20
N MET A 406 12.97 -0.32 -2.68
CA MET A 406 13.18 -0.01 -1.26
C MET A 406 12.38 1.22 -0.84
N LYS A 407 12.38 2.30 -1.65
CA LYS A 407 11.56 3.48 -1.38
C LYS A 407 10.08 3.15 -1.39
N LEU A 408 9.59 2.49 -2.43
CA LEU A 408 8.18 2.12 -2.56
C LEU A 408 7.67 1.32 -1.34
N LEU A 409 8.49 0.43 -0.80
CA LEU A 409 8.10 -0.45 0.31
C LEU A 409 8.33 0.14 1.71
N LEU A 410 9.35 0.99 1.87
CA LEU A 410 9.79 1.47 3.18
C LEU A 410 9.49 2.95 3.42
N GLY A 411 9.34 3.75 2.37
CA GLY A 411 8.95 5.15 2.50
C GLY A 411 7.79 5.41 3.46
N PRO A 412 6.67 4.67 3.39
CA PRO A 412 5.52 4.93 4.25
C PRO A 412 5.66 4.38 5.68
N ILE A 413 6.74 3.62 5.99
CA ILE A 413 6.91 2.90 7.27
C ILE A 413 8.30 3.05 7.92
N ASP A 414 9.17 3.88 7.33
CA ASP A 414 10.51 4.19 7.81
C ASP A 414 10.89 5.59 7.36
N THR A 415 10.94 6.53 8.30
CA THR A 415 11.25 7.94 8.03
C THR A 415 12.60 8.14 7.32
N SER A 416 13.51 7.16 7.38
CA SER A 416 14.78 7.21 6.63
C SER A 416 14.65 6.96 5.12
N TYR A 417 13.51 6.45 4.64
CA TYR A 417 13.18 6.22 3.23
C TYR A 417 12.10 7.17 2.71
N ASP A 418 11.21 7.60 3.60
CA ASP A 418 10.22 8.67 3.44
C ASP A 418 10.89 9.99 3.03
N SER A 419 12.16 10.15 3.42
CA SER A 419 12.96 11.32 3.07
C SER A 419 13.17 11.40 1.56
N LYS A 420 12.31 12.16 0.89
CA LYS A 420 12.66 12.88 -0.31
C LYS A 420 12.11 14.30 -0.23
N ASP A 421 12.95 15.26 -0.60
CA ASP A 421 12.52 16.55 -1.19
C ASP A 421 12.03 17.66 -0.26
N GLU A 422 11.75 17.36 1.01
CA GLU A 422 11.34 18.37 2.00
C GLU A 422 12.54 19.22 2.48
N SER A 423 12.99 20.13 1.63
CA SER A 423 13.87 21.24 2.05
C SER A 423 13.14 22.25 2.96
N ASN A 424 11.83 22.06 3.23
CA ASN A 424 11.02 23.03 3.97
C ASN A 424 9.76 22.49 4.68
N ALA A 425 9.55 21.16 4.79
CA ALA A 425 8.41 20.72 5.58
C ALA A 425 8.71 20.83 7.08
N PRO A 426 7.72 21.25 7.89
CA PRO A 426 7.86 21.16 9.33
C PRO A 426 8.08 19.68 9.71
N PRO A 427 8.93 19.40 10.72
CA PRO A 427 9.06 18.03 11.23
C PRO A 427 7.66 17.47 11.52
N ARG A 428 7.39 16.25 11.06
CA ARG A 428 6.13 15.55 11.31
C ARG A 428 5.80 15.65 12.80
N ARG A 429 4.53 15.91 13.12
CA ARG A 429 4.07 16.18 14.49
C ARG A 429 4.45 15.01 15.41
N TYR A 430 5.41 15.27 16.29
CA TYR A 430 5.86 14.42 17.39
C TYR A 430 4.78 14.12 18.41
#